data_AF-A0AAN8N249-F1
#
_entry.id   AF-A0AAN8N249-F1
#
_cell.length_a   1.000
_cell.length_b   1.000
_cell.length_c   1.000
_cell.angle_alpha   90.00
_cell.angle_beta   90.00
_cell.angle_gamma   90.00
#
_symmetry.space_group_name_H-M   'P 1'
#
loop_
_entity.id
_entity.type
_entity.pdbx_description
1 polymer ?
#
loop_
_entity_poly.entity_id
_entity_poly.type
_entity_poly.pdbx_seq_one_letter_code
_entity_poly.pdbx_strand_id
1 'polypeptide(L)'
;MKATFIIALFVAAAAAAPAGDISGATEPPAGFKACGGQTGKTCSAGEICVGEKEIKGGAGICVAGDFKNQCANALGSICPFPTDYCIEDPRNADCPKGVMDCGNGLCIRGPWANFVGLKRN
;
A
#
# COMPACT_ATOMS: atom_id res chain seq x y z
N MET A 1 9.53 64.89 10.85
CA MET A 1 8.91 63.91 11.76
C MET A 1 8.03 62.98 10.96
N LYS A 2 8.22 61.65 11.13
CA LYS A 2 7.29 60.52 10.90
C LYS A 2 6.66 60.36 9.51
N ALA A 3 7.36 59.63 8.64
CA ALA A 3 6.73 58.89 7.53
C ALA A 3 6.48 57.45 8.00
N THR A 4 5.22 57.12 8.26
CA THR A 4 4.79 55.81 8.73
C THR A 4 4.57 54.90 7.52
N PHE A 5 5.57 54.07 7.19
CA PHE A 5 5.41 52.98 6.22
C PHE A 5 4.75 51.79 6.92
N ILE A 6 3.48 51.50 6.59
CA ILE A 6 2.81 50.27 7.02
C ILE A 6 3.13 49.20 5.97
N ILE A 7 4.02 48.28 6.30
CA ILE A 7 4.31 47.09 5.50
C ILE A 7 3.24 46.04 5.84
N ALA A 8 2.30 45.82 4.92
CA ALA A 8 1.37 44.70 4.97
C ALA A 8 2.12 43.41 4.60
N LEU A 9 2.52 42.63 5.61
CA LEU A 9 3.04 41.28 5.44
C LEU A 9 1.89 40.33 5.11
N PHE A 10 1.66 40.07 3.83
CA PHE A 10 0.88 38.92 3.39
C PHE A 10 1.71 37.65 3.64
N VAL A 11 1.51 37.03 4.81
CA VAL A 11 1.98 35.67 5.07
C VAL A 11 1.04 34.73 4.31
N ALA A 12 1.39 34.45 3.05
CA ALA A 12 0.82 33.32 2.33
C ALA A 12 1.36 32.05 2.99
N ALA A 13 0.59 31.51 3.93
CA ALA A 13 0.73 30.13 4.36
C ALA A 13 0.36 29.23 3.17
N ALA A 14 1.34 28.95 2.30
CA ALA A 14 1.31 27.78 1.45
C ALA A 14 1.47 26.57 2.38
N ALA A 15 0.35 26.18 3.02
CA ALA A 15 0.22 24.90 3.66
C ALA A 15 0.58 23.83 2.61
N ALA A 16 1.44 22.92 3.04
CA ALA A 16 1.96 21.78 2.30
C ALA A 16 0.95 21.27 1.26
N ALA A 17 1.35 21.28 -0.01
CA ALA A 17 0.68 20.49 -1.02
C ALA A 17 0.62 19.05 -0.50
N PRO A 18 -0.56 18.43 -0.33
CA PRO A 18 -0.62 17.02 -0.04
C PRO A 18 0.12 16.29 -1.16
N ALA A 19 0.96 15.36 -0.73
CA ALA A 19 1.84 14.57 -1.55
C ALA A 19 1.11 13.99 -2.77
N GLY A 20 1.78 14.10 -3.92
CA GLY A 20 1.56 13.37 -5.16
C GLY A 20 0.23 12.66 -5.27
N ASP A 21 -0.75 13.35 -5.84
CA ASP A 21 -1.89 12.70 -6.46
C ASP A 21 -1.37 11.55 -7.33
N ILE A 22 -1.78 10.34 -6.97
CA ILE A 22 -1.80 9.18 -7.86
C ILE A 22 -2.91 9.45 -8.89
N SER A 23 -2.84 10.58 -9.60
CA SER A 23 -3.76 11.01 -10.64
C SER A 23 -3.27 10.42 -11.95
N GLY A 24 -3.59 9.14 -12.14
CA GLY A 24 -3.24 8.40 -13.33
C GLY A 24 -4.06 7.13 -13.53
N ALA A 25 -5.25 7.02 -12.93
CA ALA A 25 -6.22 6.00 -13.28
C ALA A 25 -7.62 6.42 -12.83
N THR A 26 -8.56 6.26 -13.76
CA THR A 26 -9.98 5.92 -13.58
C THR A 26 -10.25 5.28 -12.21
N GLU A 27 -11.36 5.64 -11.55
CA GLU A 27 -11.76 5.26 -10.19
C GLU A 27 -11.18 3.93 -9.64
N PRO A 28 -10.79 3.89 -8.36
CA PRO A 28 -10.22 2.69 -7.77
C PRO A 28 -11.18 1.50 -7.93
N PRO A 29 -10.68 0.32 -8.32
CA PRO A 29 -11.50 -0.88 -8.49
C PRO A 29 -12.28 -1.19 -7.21
N ALA A 30 -13.48 -1.77 -7.36
CA ALA A 30 -14.37 -2.03 -6.24
C ALA A 30 -13.68 -2.79 -5.09
N GLY A 31 -13.87 -2.27 -3.87
CA GLY A 31 -13.29 -2.83 -2.64
C GLY A 31 -11.80 -2.52 -2.42
N PHE A 32 -11.17 -1.74 -3.30
CA PHE A 32 -9.79 -1.31 -3.11
C PHE A 32 -9.65 -0.33 -1.94
N LYS A 33 -8.73 -0.63 -1.03
CA LYS A 33 -8.35 0.24 0.09
C LYS A 33 -6.83 0.31 0.17
N ALA A 34 -6.28 1.51 -0.02
CA ALA A 34 -4.86 1.76 0.20
C ALA A 34 -4.54 1.93 1.69
N CYS A 35 -3.34 1.53 2.09
CA CYS A 35 -2.83 1.64 3.45
C CYS A 35 -1.32 1.93 3.44
N GLY A 36 -0.76 2.28 4.60
CA GLY A 36 0.68 2.43 4.78
C GLY A 36 1.32 3.50 3.89
N GLY A 37 2.65 3.48 3.80
CA GLY A 37 3.43 4.40 2.98
C GLY A 37 3.08 5.89 3.18
N GLN A 38 3.04 6.63 2.06
CA GLN A 38 2.69 8.06 2.05
C GLN A 38 1.21 8.33 2.37
N THR A 39 0.34 7.31 2.35
CA THR A 39 -1.08 7.49 2.66
C THR A 39 -1.34 7.58 4.17
N GLY A 40 -0.48 6.98 4.99
CA GLY A 40 -0.64 6.90 6.45
C GLY A 40 -1.91 6.17 6.90
N LYS A 41 -2.66 5.54 5.98
CA LYS A 41 -3.93 4.88 6.26
C LYS A 41 -3.69 3.52 6.90
N THR A 42 -4.53 3.17 7.87
CA THR A 42 -4.54 1.84 8.48
C THR A 42 -5.68 0.99 7.93
N CYS A 43 -5.51 -0.33 7.97
CA CYS A 43 -6.54 -1.27 7.56
C CYS A 43 -7.56 -1.49 8.68
N SER A 44 -8.74 -1.99 8.29
CA SER A 44 -9.81 -2.32 9.23
C SER A 44 -9.42 -3.54 10.10
N ALA A 45 -10.14 -3.78 11.19
CA ALA A 45 -9.91 -4.99 12.00
C ALA A 45 -10.07 -6.26 11.14
N GLY A 46 -9.08 -7.15 11.20
CA GLY A 46 -9.03 -8.38 10.40
C GLY A 46 -8.46 -8.20 8.99
N GLU A 47 -8.13 -6.96 8.58
CA GLU A 47 -7.39 -6.67 7.36
C GLU A 47 -5.90 -6.43 7.66
N ILE A 48 -5.05 -6.70 6.69
CA ILE A 48 -3.60 -6.54 6.77
C ILE A 48 -3.14 -5.67 5.62
N CYS A 49 -2.24 -4.74 5.92
CA CYS A 49 -1.62 -3.89 4.90
C CYS A 49 -0.47 -4.64 4.23
N VAL A 50 -0.62 -4.99 2.96
CA VAL A 50 0.39 -5.77 2.22
C VAL A 50 0.97 -4.99 1.06
N GLY A 51 2.18 -5.34 0.63
CA GLY A 51 2.76 -4.81 -0.59
C GLY A 51 3.47 -3.46 -0.46
N GLU A 52 3.66 -2.91 0.74
CA GLU A 52 4.35 -1.60 0.89
C GLU A 52 5.77 -1.60 0.28
N LYS A 53 6.45 -2.76 0.27
CA LYS A 53 7.78 -2.90 -0.35
C LYS A 53 7.67 -3.17 -1.85
N GLU A 54 6.64 -3.87 -2.28
CA GLU A 54 6.41 -4.43 -3.61
C GLU A 54 5.61 -3.50 -4.53
N ILE A 55 4.86 -2.54 -4.00
CA ILE A 55 3.98 -1.63 -4.74
C ILE A 55 4.72 -0.31 -5.04
N LYS A 56 4.51 0.21 -6.25
CA LYS A 56 5.05 1.51 -6.66
C LYS A 56 4.46 2.64 -5.79
N GLY A 57 5.31 3.54 -5.32
CA GLY A 57 4.91 4.62 -4.41
C GLY A 57 4.92 4.25 -2.92
N GLY A 58 5.23 3.00 -2.58
CA GLY A 58 5.42 2.56 -1.20
C GLY A 58 4.15 2.45 -0.37
N ALA A 59 2.97 2.60 -0.98
CA ALA A 59 1.69 2.35 -0.34
C ALA A 59 1.32 0.87 -0.45
N GLY A 60 0.69 0.32 0.58
CA GLY A 60 0.15 -1.03 0.61
C GLY A 60 -1.33 -1.09 0.23
N ILE A 61 -1.87 -2.30 0.22
CA ILE A 61 -3.29 -2.60 0.00
C ILE A 61 -3.83 -3.35 1.22
N CYS A 62 -5.01 -2.99 1.70
CA CYS A 62 -5.70 -3.76 2.73
C CYS A 62 -6.33 -5.00 2.12
N VAL A 63 -5.91 -6.17 2.61
CA VAL A 63 -6.49 -7.46 2.26
C VAL A 63 -6.94 -8.20 3.49
N ALA A 64 -7.87 -9.15 3.34
CA ALA A 64 -8.29 -10.01 4.45
C ALA A 64 -7.07 -10.80 4.98
N GLY A 65 -6.85 -10.74 6.30
CA GLY A 65 -5.76 -11.45 6.98
C GLY A 65 -6.07 -12.92 7.29
N ASP A 66 -7.22 -13.42 6.85
CA ASP A 66 -7.68 -14.79 7.04
C ASP A 66 -6.73 -15.81 6.42
N PHE A 67 -6.59 -16.98 7.06
CA PHE A 67 -5.76 -18.09 6.56
C PHE A 67 -6.12 -18.53 5.14
N LYS A 68 -7.42 -18.48 4.77
CA LYS A 68 -7.90 -18.80 3.41
C LYS A 68 -7.37 -17.87 2.32
N ASN A 69 -6.89 -16.68 2.69
CA ASN A 69 -6.32 -15.69 1.78
C ASN A 69 -4.78 -15.79 1.71
N GLN A 70 -4.18 -16.74 2.44
CA GLN A 70 -2.75 -17.00 2.35
C GLN A 70 -2.42 -17.83 1.11
N CYS A 71 -1.28 -17.55 0.53
CA CYS A 71 -0.65 -18.30 -0.53
C CYS A 71 0.77 -18.66 -0.08
N ALA A 72 1.35 -19.75 -0.55
CA ALA A 72 2.65 -20.20 -0.06
C ALA A 72 3.69 -19.99 -1.16
N ASN A 73 4.23 -18.77 -1.25
CA ASN A 73 5.22 -18.36 -2.25
C ASN A 73 6.42 -19.34 -2.34
N ALA A 74 6.82 -19.97 -1.23
CA ALA A 74 7.94 -20.93 -1.20
C ALA A 74 7.52 -22.41 -1.43
N LEU A 75 6.28 -22.78 -1.10
CA LEU A 75 5.75 -24.16 -1.23
C LEU A 75 4.84 -24.34 -2.47
N GLY A 76 4.69 -23.29 -3.29
CA GLY A 76 3.93 -23.32 -4.54
C GLY A 76 2.41 -23.24 -4.38
N SER A 77 1.87 -22.87 -3.20
CA SER A 77 0.42 -22.70 -3.07
C SER A 77 -0.02 -21.40 -3.75
N ILE A 78 -0.96 -21.55 -4.69
CA ILE A 78 -1.39 -20.50 -5.62
C ILE A 78 -2.64 -19.82 -5.07
N CYS A 79 -2.80 -18.53 -5.39
CA CYS A 79 -4.06 -17.83 -5.16
C CYS A 79 -5.23 -18.51 -5.87
N PRO A 80 -6.45 -18.42 -5.30
CA PRO A 80 -7.63 -19.11 -5.84
C PRO A 80 -7.96 -18.67 -7.27
N PHE A 81 -7.57 -17.45 -7.66
CA PHE A 81 -7.73 -16.95 -9.01
C PHE A 81 -6.37 -16.79 -9.71
N PRO A 82 -6.26 -17.17 -11.00
CA PRO A 82 -4.99 -17.12 -11.74
C PRO A 82 -4.52 -15.69 -12.04
N THR A 83 -5.40 -14.70 -11.90
CA THR A 83 -5.09 -13.28 -12.08
C THR A 83 -4.56 -12.61 -10.81
N ASP A 84 -4.62 -13.31 -9.68
CA ASP A 84 -4.25 -12.75 -8.39
C ASP A 84 -2.76 -12.95 -8.13
N TYR A 85 -2.18 -12.02 -7.37
CA TYR A 85 -0.76 -12.03 -7.06
C TYR A 85 -0.55 -12.45 -5.62
N CYS A 86 0.43 -13.32 -5.39
CA CYS A 86 0.85 -13.68 -4.05
C CYS A 86 1.94 -12.71 -3.57
N ILE A 87 1.62 -11.84 -2.62
CA ILE A 87 2.53 -10.83 -2.07
C ILE A 87 2.97 -11.26 -0.69
N GLU A 88 4.21 -10.93 -0.29
CA GLU A 88 4.73 -11.27 1.03
C GLU A 88 3.79 -10.82 2.15
N ASP A 89 3.50 -11.72 3.10
CA ASP A 89 2.75 -11.38 4.29
C ASP A 89 3.68 -10.63 5.25
N PRO A 90 3.40 -9.36 5.58
CA PRO A 90 4.26 -8.59 6.48
C PRO A 90 4.36 -9.19 7.89
N ARG A 91 3.41 -10.05 8.30
CA ARG A 91 3.49 -10.80 9.56
C ARG A 91 4.65 -11.79 9.57
N ASN A 92 5.15 -12.17 8.40
CA ASN A 92 6.27 -13.11 8.26
C ASN A 92 7.63 -12.42 8.25
N ALA A 93 7.70 -11.08 8.41
CA ALA A 93 8.96 -10.35 8.48
C ALA A 93 9.87 -10.84 9.63
N ASP A 94 9.28 -11.41 10.69
CA ASP A 94 10.00 -12.01 11.82
C ASP A 94 10.51 -13.43 11.55
N CYS A 95 10.27 -13.98 10.36
CA CYS A 95 10.59 -15.37 10.14
C CYS A 95 12.08 -15.63 9.88
N PRO A 96 12.72 -16.57 10.61
CA PRO A 96 14.10 -16.93 10.37
C PRO A 96 14.32 -17.45 8.95
N LYS A 97 15.45 -17.04 8.35
CA LYS A 97 15.89 -17.56 7.05
C LYS A 97 15.99 -19.08 7.09
N GLY A 98 15.37 -19.76 6.13
CA GLY A 98 15.44 -21.22 5.96
C GLY A 98 14.27 -22.01 6.58
N VAL A 99 13.29 -21.35 7.19
CA VAL A 99 12.07 -22.01 7.70
C VAL A 99 11.04 -22.11 6.57
N MET A 100 10.77 -23.33 6.10
CA MET A 100 9.87 -23.58 4.96
C MET A 100 8.40 -23.19 5.23
N ASP A 101 7.95 -23.25 6.49
CA ASP A 101 6.56 -22.92 6.89
C ASP A 101 6.27 -21.41 6.97
N CYS A 102 7.28 -20.57 6.76
CA CYS A 102 7.13 -19.12 6.74
C CYS A 102 7.01 -18.51 5.35
N GLY A 103 6.94 -19.36 4.32
CA GLY A 103 6.75 -18.92 2.95
C GLY A 103 5.35 -18.42 2.63
N ASN A 104 4.57 -17.90 3.60
CA ASN A 104 3.20 -17.46 3.35
C ASN A 104 3.20 -16.01 2.84
N GLY A 105 2.67 -15.81 1.65
CA GLY A 105 2.14 -14.55 1.17
C GLY A 105 0.65 -14.45 1.40
N LEU A 106 0.09 -13.31 1.01
CA LEU A 106 -1.33 -13.03 0.95
C LEU A 106 -1.72 -12.74 -0.50
N CYS A 107 -2.87 -13.26 -0.90
CA CYS A 107 -3.42 -13.03 -2.22
C CYS A 107 -3.97 -11.60 -2.33
N ILE A 108 -3.48 -10.88 -3.34
CA ILE A 108 -4.03 -9.61 -3.77
C ILE A 108 -4.73 -9.78 -5.11
N ARG A 109 -5.89 -9.14 -5.26
CA ARG A 109 -6.65 -9.24 -6.50
C ARG A 109 -5.90 -8.61 -7.67
N GLY A 110 -5.88 -9.29 -8.81
CA GLY A 110 -5.23 -8.80 -10.04
C GLY A 110 -5.57 -7.35 -10.41
N PRO A 111 -6.85 -6.94 -10.42
CA PRO A 111 -7.23 -5.54 -10.68
C PRO A 111 -6.60 -4.53 -9.72
N TRP A 112 -6.42 -4.89 -8.45
CA TRP A 112 -5.80 -4.02 -7.45
C TRP A 112 -4.30 -3.88 -7.69
N ALA A 113 -3.61 -5.00 -7.96
CA ALA A 113 -2.20 -5.03 -8.32
C ALA A 113 -1.90 -4.21 -9.59
N ASN A 114 -2.78 -4.31 -10.58
CA ASN A 114 -2.68 -3.55 -11.83
C ASN A 114 -2.95 -2.06 -11.63
N PHE A 115 -3.87 -1.70 -10.73
CA PHE A 115 -4.18 -0.31 -10.42
C PHE A 115 -3.02 0.40 -9.72
N VAL A 116 -2.41 -0.22 -8.70
CA VAL A 116 -1.29 0.39 -7.97
C VAL A 116 0.06 0.24 -8.67
N GLY A 117 0.18 -0.78 -9.52
CA GLY A 117 1.42 -1.17 -10.17
C GLY A 117 2.41 -1.80 -9.19
N LEU A 118 2.77 -3.07 -9.45
CA LEU A 118 3.85 -3.73 -8.73
C LEU A 118 5.23 -3.29 -9.27
N LYS A 119 6.21 -3.18 -8.39
CA LYS A 119 7.64 -3.13 -8.73
C LYS A 119 7.99 -4.50 -9.30
N ARG A 120 8.01 -4.62 -10.62
CA ARG A 120 8.57 -5.82 -11.27
C ARG A 120 10.04 -5.92 -10.87
N ASN A 121 10.45 -7.07 -10.33
CA ASN A 121 11.84 -7.52 -10.46
C ASN A 121 12.11 -7.92 -11.91
#